data_AF-A0A6G8C6I4-F1
#
_entry.id   AF-A0A6G8C6I4-F1
#
_cell.length_a   1.000
_cell.length_b   1.000
_cell.length_c   1.000
_cell.angle_alpha   90.00
_cell.angle_beta   90.00
_cell.angle_gamma   90.00
#
_symmetry.space_group_name_H-M   'P 1'
#
loop_
_entity.id
_entity.type
_entity.pdbx_description
1 polymer ?
#
loop_
_entity_poly.entity_id
_entity_poly.type
_entity_poly.pdbx_seq_one_letter_code
_entity_poly.pdbx_strand_id
1 'polypeptide(L)'
;MPKLRDSEKIGAESETLPHKLVEGWPVQDAADLGKIVKRFRKSQGLAIDDAAALSSVSQDSYSRLERASGGIGTDRLFAILDSLGLEMQLVDKSRGMHAATSEIIKRFES
;
A
#
# COMPACT_ATOMS: atom_id res chain seq x y z
N MET A 1 -27.95 -36.87 -21.27
CA MET A 1 -26.98 -36.32 -22.23
C MET A 1 -26.61 -34.91 -21.79
N PRO A 2 -25.33 -34.63 -21.53
CA PRO A 2 -24.84 -33.30 -21.18
C PRO A 2 -24.72 -32.43 -22.44
N LYS A 3 -25.11 -31.15 -22.36
CA LYS A 3 -24.79 -30.15 -23.39
C LYS A 3 -23.83 -29.11 -22.83
N LEU A 4 -22.59 -29.23 -23.31
CA LEU A 4 -21.59 -28.23 -23.70
C LEU A 4 -21.32 -27.00 -22.80
N ARG A 5 -20.01 -26.76 -22.61
CA ARG A 5 -19.37 -25.67 -21.88
C ARG A 5 -19.40 -24.35 -22.66
N ASP A 6 -19.01 -23.32 -21.91
CA ASP A 6 -18.40 -22.04 -22.31
C ASP A 6 -19.32 -20.82 -22.44
N SER A 7 -19.17 -19.92 -21.47
CA SER A 7 -19.02 -18.46 -21.62
C SER A 7 -18.95 -17.86 -20.21
N GLU A 8 -17.75 -17.69 -19.66
CA GLU A 8 -17.04 -16.39 -19.68
C GLU A 8 -17.82 -15.25 -19.02
N LYS A 9 -17.42 -14.92 -17.79
CA LYS A 9 -16.81 -13.61 -17.45
C LYS A 9 -16.53 -13.54 -15.95
N ILE A 10 -15.38 -14.10 -15.56
CA ILE A 10 -14.64 -13.76 -14.36
C ILE A 10 -13.28 -13.30 -14.84
N GLY A 11 -12.87 -12.08 -14.46
CA GLY A 11 -11.51 -11.65 -14.69
C GLY A 11 -11.39 -10.17 -14.97
N ALA A 12 -11.06 -9.43 -13.91
CA ALA A 12 -10.18 -8.28 -13.92
C ALA A 12 -10.52 -7.17 -14.94
N GLU A 13 -11.33 -6.21 -14.51
CA GLU A 13 -11.04 -4.83 -14.85
C GLU A 13 -9.68 -4.49 -14.22
N SER A 14 -8.64 -4.80 -14.99
CA SER A 14 -7.27 -4.37 -14.77
C SER A 14 -7.25 -2.86 -14.91
N GLU A 15 -7.47 -2.16 -13.80
CA GLU A 15 -7.19 -0.73 -13.71
C GLU A 15 -5.67 -0.54 -13.82
N THR A 16 -5.26 -0.34 -15.07
CA THR A 16 -3.90 -0.08 -15.52
C THR A 16 -3.44 1.28 -15.00
N LEU A 17 -2.63 1.31 -13.93
CA LEU A 17 -1.89 2.52 -13.52
C LEU A 17 -0.46 2.19 -13.05
N PRO A 18 0.50 3.11 -13.31
CA PRO A 18 1.94 2.84 -13.41
C PRO A 18 2.63 2.76 -12.04
N HIS A 19 2.29 1.78 -11.22
CA HIS A 19 2.95 1.60 -9.91
C HIS A 19 4.20 0.71 -9.97
N LYS A 20 4.59 0.19 -11.14
CA LYS A 20 5.67 -0.80 -11.26
C LYS A 20 7.05 -0.23 -11.55
N LEU A 21 7.21 1.09 -11.49
CA LEU A 21 8.40 1.77 -12.00
C LEU A 21 9.28 2.40 -10.89
N VAL A 22 8.81 2.35 -9.65
CA VAL A 22 9.61 2.63 -8.45
C VAL A 22 9.21 1.57 -7.44
N GLU A 23 10.15 0.82 -6.87
CA GLU A 23 9.87 -0.28 -5.93
C GLU A 23 9.33 0.19 -4.56
N GLY A 24 8.47 1.20 -4.54
CA GLY A 24 7.93 1.77 -3.31
C GLY A 24 6.73 2.66 -3.54
N TRP A 25 6.04 2.99 -2.45
CA TRP A 25 4.91 3.91 -2.45
C TRP A 25 5.40 5.29 -2.02
N PRO A 26 5.20 6.33 -2.85
CA PRO A 26 5.54 7.69 -2.43
C PRO A 26 4.66 8.10 -1.25
N VAL A 27 5.28 8.67 -0.22
CA VAL A 27 4.61 9.21 0.96
C VAL A 27 5.00 10.66 1.09
N GLN A 28 4.06 11.58 0.86
CA GLN A 28 4.29 13.02 1.04
C GLN A 28 3.72 13.53 2.35
N ASP A 29 2.67 12.88 2.86
CA ASP A 29 2.01 13.21 4.11
C ASP A 29 1.52 11.94 4.86
N ALA A 30 0.91 12.16 6.02
CA ALA A 30 0.37 11.07 6.84
C ALA A 30 -0.81 10.35 6.17
N ALA A 31 -1.57 11.01 5.28
CA ALA A 31 -2.71 10.41 4.60
C ALA A 31 -2.25 9.38 3.56
N ASP A 32 -1.13 9.62 2.88
CA ASP A 32 -0.51 8.64 1.99
C ASP A 32 -0.13 7.37 2.75
N LEU A 33 0.53 7.53 3.90
CA LEU A 33 0.93 6.43 4.76
C LEU A 33 -0.29 5.62 5.25
N GLY A 34 -1.35 6.30 5.69
CA GLY A 34 -2.60 5.66 6.11
C GLY A 34 -3.26 4.83 4.99
N LYS A 35 -3.27 5.34 3.75
CA LYS A 35 -3.79 4.62 2.58
C LYS A 35 -2.98 3.35 2.28
N ILE A 36 -1.65 3.43 2.34
CA ILE A 36 -0.76 2.29 2.09
C ILE A 36 -0.99 1.21 3.14
N VAL A 37 -0.96 1.57 4.42
CA VAL A 37 -1.22 0.65 5.55
C VAL A 37 -2.59 -0.02 5.39
N LYS A 38 -3.63 0.76 5.07
CA LYS A 38 -4.98 0.24 4.85
C LYS A 38 -5.06 -0.73 3.67
N ARG A 39 -4.36 -0.44 2.58
CA ARG A 39 -4.29 -1.32 1.41
C ARG A 39 -3.65 -2.66 1.78
N PHE A 40 -2.51 -2.65 2.46
CA PHE A 40 -1.82 -3.87 2.88
C PHE A 40 -2.65 -4.69 3.86
N ARG A 41 -3.20 -4.06 4.91
CA ARG A 41 -4.11 -4.73 5.84
C ARG A 41 -5.26 -5.43 5.12
N LYS A 42 -5.96 -4.70 4.22
CA LYS A 42 -7.08 -5.27 3.45
C LYS A 42 -6.64 -6.39 2.52
N SER A 43 -5.46 -6.31 1.91
CA SER A 43 -4.95 -7.38 1.05
C SER A 43 -4.66 -8.68 1.80
N GLN A 44 -4.40 -8.58 3.12
CA GLN A 44 -4.23 -9.73 4.01
C GLN A 44 -5.54 -10.19 4.67
N GLY A 45 -6.68 -9.55 4.34
CA GLY A 45 -7.99 -9.93 4.89
C GLY A 45 -8.20 -9.59 6.37
N LEU A 46 -7.32 -8.79 6.98
CA LEU A 46 -7.36 -8.49 8.42
C LEU A 46 -8.40 -7.41 8.73
N ALA A 47 -9.20 -7.61 9.78
CA ALA A 47 -9.97 -6.54 10.39
C ALA A 47 -9.05 -5.60 11.20
N ILE A 48 -9.55 -4.42 11.61
CA ILE A 48 -8.70 -3.43 12.32
C ILE A 48 -8.27 -3.94 13.69
N ASP A 49 -9.17 -4.59 14.41
CA ASP A 49 -8.88 -5.24 15.70
C ASP A 49 -7.81 -6.33 15.57
N ASP A 50 -7.90 -7.21 14.56
CA ASP A 50 -6.90 -8.24 14.31
C ASP A 50 -5.52 -7.64 13.99
N ALA A 51 -5.47 -6.68 13.07
CA ALA A 51 -4.23 -6.02 12.69
C ALA A 51 -3.63 -5.22 13.87
N ALA A 52 -4.49 -4.65 14.71
CA ALA A 52 -4.04 -3.96 15.90
C ALA A 52 -3.42 -4.93 16.92
N ALA A 53 -4.05 -6.09 17.13
CA ALA A 53 -3.51 -7.13 18.00
C ALA A 53 -2.15 -7.65 17.49
N LEU A 54 -2.02 -7.92 16.19
CA LEU A 54 -0.77 -8.40 15.57
C LEU A 54 0.41 -7.43 15.75
N SER A 55 0.13 -6.14 15.66
CA SER A 55 1.14 -5.08 15.86
C SER A 55 1.30 -4.67 17.33
N SER A 56 0.58 -5.32 18.25
CA SER A 56 0.49 -4.97 19.68
C SER A 56 0.02 -3.53 19.93
N VAL A 57 -0.77 -2.95 19.01
CA VAL A 57 -1.28 -1.56 19.04
C VAL A 57 -2.70 -1.49 19.59
N SER A 58 -3.09 -0.30 20.07
CA SER A 58 -4.51 -0.05 20.33
C SER A 58 -5.28 0.09 19.01
N GLN A 59 -6.50 -0.45 18.95
CA GLN A 59 -7.36 -0.34 17.78
C GLN A 59 -7.55 1.11 17.33
N ASP A 60 -7.66 2.05 18.28
CA ASP A 60 -7.74 3.48 18.02
C ASP A 60 -6.46 4.02 17.36
N SER A 61 -5.26 3.66 17.84
CA SER A 61 -4.00 4.06 17.20
C SER A 61 -3.89 3.56 15.76
N TYR A 62 -4.25 2.30 15.50
CA TYR A 62 -4.27 1.74 14.14
C TYR A 62 -5.27 2.49 13.25
N SER A 63 -6.47 2.68 13.77
CA SER A 63 -7.60 3.36 13.13
C SER A 63 -7.27 4.82 12.77
N ARG A 64 -6.54 5.52 13.63
CA ARG A 64 -6.05 6.88 13.40
C ARG A 64 -4.97 6.95 12.33
N LEU A 65 -4.04 5.99 12.32
CA LEU A 65 -3.04 5.90 11.25
C LEU A 65 -3.72 5.75 9.88
N GLU A 66 -4.66 4.81 9.73
CA GLU A 66 -5.35 4.59 8.44
C GLU A 66 -6.14 5.80 7.94
N ARG A 67 -6.59 6.67 8.85
CA ARG A 67 -7.37 7.87 8.54
C ARG A 67 -6.54 9.15 8.55
N ALA A 68 -5.26 9.07 8.89
CA ALA A 68 -4.42 10.23 9.21
C ALA A 68 -5.11 11.21 10.19
N SER A 69 -5.85 10.68 11.15
CA SER A 69 -6.61 11.50 12.11
C SER A 69 -5.86 11.58 13.44
N GLY A 70 -5.04 12.62 13.60
CA GLY A 70 -4.20 12.84 14.78
C GLY A 70 -2.81 12.22 14.65
N GLY A 71 -1.92 12.57 15.59
CA GLY A 71 -0.57 12.03 15.64
C GLY A 71 -0.55 10.62 16.21
N ILE A 72 0.32 9.77 15.64
CA ILE A 72 0.74 8.51 16.27
C ILE A 72 2.24 8.57 16.55
N GLY A 73 2.68 7.85 17.59
CA GLY A 73 4.10 7.68 17.87
C GLY A 73 4.81 6.94 16.72
N THR A 74 6.07 7.28 16.49
CA THR A 74 6.90 6.63 15.46
C THR A 74 7.18 5.17 15.79
N ASP A 75 7.33 4.83 17.07
CA ASP A 75 7.38 3.46 17.59
C ASP A 75 6.16 2.64 17.14
N ARG A 76 4.96 3.22 17.31
CA ARG A 76 3.69 2.61 16.92
C ARG A 76 3.62 2.40 15.42
N LEU A 77 4.07 3.40 14.64
CA LEU A 77 4.13 3.32 13.20
C LEU A 77 5.00 2.16 12.74
N PHE A 78 6.23 2.05 13.23
CA PHE A 78 7.16 1.00 12.81
C PHE A 78 6.65 -0.39 13.22
N ALA A 79 6.01 -0.55 14.38
CA ALA A 79 5.38 -1.81 14.77
C ALA A 79 4.24 -2.22 13.82
N ILE A 80 3.46 -1.26 13.32
CA ILE A 80 2.40 -1.54 12.32
C ILE A 80 3.01 -1.96 10.99
N LEU A 81 4.03 -1.23 10.50
CA LEU A 81 4.70 -1.56 9.25
C LEU A 81 5.31 -2.97 9.30
N ASP A 82 6.04 -3.28 10.36
CA ASP A 82 6.66 -4.59 10.58
C ASP A 82 5.62 -5.72 10.58
N SER A 83 4.50 -5.54 11.31
CA SER A 83 3.42 -6.54 11.35
C SER A 83 2.77 -6.82 9.99
N LEU A 84 2.84 -5.86 9.06
CA LEU A 84 2.33 -5.99 7.70
C LEU A 84 3.38 -6.47 6.70
N GLY A 85 4.63 -6.67 7.14
CA GLY A 85 5.76 -6.99 6.27
C GLY A 85 6.20 -5.80 5.40
N LEU A 86 6.01 -4.57 5.90
CA LEU A 86 6.41 -3.33 5.24
C LEU A 86 7.67 -2.77 5.89
N GLU A 87 8.54 -2.20 5.05
CA GLU A 87 9.65 -1.36 5.49
C GLU A 87 9.48 0.08 4.98
N MET A 88 10.09 1.03 5.69
CA MET A 88 10.15 2.43 5.25
C MET A 88 11.57 2.75 4.79
N GLN A 89 11.70 3.18 3.54
CA GLN A 89 12.95 3.65 2.98
C GLN A 89 12.96 5.18 2.89
N LEU A 90 14.07 5.80 3.29
CA LEU A 90 14.28 7.23 3.13
C LEU A 90 15.13 7.47 1.88
N VAL A 91 14.65 8.36 1.00
CA VAL A 91 15.34 8.74 -0.23
C VAL A 91 15.51 10.25 -0.29
N ASP A 92 16.56 10.71 -0.95
CA ASP A 92 16.70 12.12 -1.29
C ASP A 92 15.52 12.55 -2.19
N LYS A 93 14.90 13.69 -1.90
CA LYS A 93 13.73 14.19 -2.64
C LYS A 93 14.02 14.38 -4.14
N SER A 94 15.25 14.75 -4.50
CA SER A 94 15.68 14.81 -5.91
C SER A 94 15.62 13.42 -6.56
N ARG A 95 16.06 12.38 -5.85
CA ARG A 95 16.05 10.99 -6.33
C ARG A 95 14.63 10.41 -6.39
N GLY A 96 13.79 10.72 -5.41
CA GLY A 96 12.40 10.25 -5.34
C GLY A 96 11.50 10.81 -6.45
N MET A 97 11.72 12.06 -6.86
CA MET A 97 10.99 12.67 -7.98
C MET A 97 11.52 12.20 -9.34
N HIS A 98 12.85 12.09 -9.48
CA HIS A 98 13.48 11.66 -10.73
C HIS A 98 13.25 10.19 -11.06
N ALA A 99 13.01 9.31 -10.08
CA ALA A 99 12.66 7.91 -10.37
C ALA A 99 11.32 7.79 -11.10
N ALA A 100 10.30 8.57 -10.71
CA ALA A 100 9.00 8.57 -11.39
C ALA A 100 9.08 9.13 -12.82
N THR A 101 9.93 10.13 -13.08
CA THR A 101 10.10 10.73 -14.42
C THR A 101 11.02 9.92 -15.33
N SER A 102 12.14 9.38 -14.81
CA SER A 102 13.14 8.68 -15.62
C SER A 102 12.62 7.38 -16.21
N GLU A 103 11.73 6.70 -15.49
CA GLU A 103 11.18 5.43 -15.94
C GLU A 103 10.10 5.61 -17.02
N ILE A 104 9.42 6.76 -17.03
CA ILE A 104 8.53 7.16 -18.12
C ILE A 104 9.35 7.42 -19.40
N ILE A 105 10.47 8.13 -19.30
CA ILE A 105 11.31 8.49 -20.46
C ILE A 105 11.92 7.23 -21.10
N LYS A 106 12.48 6.31 -20.30
CA LYS A 106 13.03 5.04 -20.81
C LYS A 106 12.00 4.15 -21.54
N ARG A 107 10.71 4.29 -21.21
CA ARG A 107 9.63 3.49 -21.82
C ARG A 107 9.26 3.97 -23.23
N PHE A 108 9.57 5.22 -23.59
CA PHE A 108 9.30 5.80 -24.91
C PHE A 108 10.48 5.70 -25.89
N GLU A 109 11.66 5.29 -25.41
CA GLU A 109 12.88 5.13 -26.23
C GLU A 109 13.17 3.67 -26.62
N SER A 110 12.23 2.74 -26.39
CA SER A 110 12.29 1.32 -26.82
C SER A 110 11.08 0.95 -27.66
#